data_AF-A0A7R9EL50-F1
#
_entry.id   AF-A0A7R9EL50-F1
#
_cell.length_a   1.000
_cell.length_b   1.000
_cell.length_c   1.000
_cell.angle_alpha   90.00
_cell.angle_beta   90.00
_cell.angle_gamma   90.00
#
_symmetry.space_group_name_H-M   'P 1'
#
loop_
_entity.id
_entity.type
_entity.pdbx_description
1 polymer ?
#
loop_
_entity_poly.entity_id
_entity_poly.type
_entity_poly.pdbx_seq_one_letter_code
_entity_poly.pdbx_strand_id
1 'polypeptide(L)'
;MGWYMVKSGLEDRFHGESDVPRVSQYRLASHLSLAFILYTLFLWSALDHLLPAQKLAGAITTGARRFRILAHSCKGVVFMTAVSGAFVAGLDAGLVYNSFPKMADKWVPDDILALSPPVRNITENPTTVQFDHRILGTTSLVLVTSLWLWSRRVKLPPRAHTAATVVTAMVWLQ
;
A
#
# COMPACT_ATOMS: atom_id res chain seq x y z
N MET A 1 -19.35 5.06 2.73
CA MET A 1 -18.61 4.24 1.73
C MET A 1 -19.13 2.82 1.59
N GLY A 2 -19.36 2.06 2.67
CA GLY A 2 -19.85 0.67 2.55
C GLY A 2 -21.15 0.53 1.75
N TRP A 3 -22.18 1.31 2.09
CA TRP A 3 -23.43 1.37 1.32
C TRP A 3 -23.23 1.70 -0.17
N TYR A 4 -22.29 2.60 -0.48
CA TYR A 4 -21.98 3.01 -1.85
C TYR A 4 -21.32 1.88 -2.67
N MET A 5 -20.51 1.02 -2.03
CA MET A 5 -19.97 -0.19 -2.65
C MET A 5 -21.07 -1.21 -2.94
N VAL A 6 -21.98 -1.45 -1.99
CA VAL A 6 -23.12 -2.36 -2.17
C VAL A 6 -24.01 -1.88 -3.30
N LYS A 7 -24.36 -0.59 -3.33
CA LYS A 7 -25.17 0.00 -4.39
C LYS A 7 -24.52 -0.16 -5.78
N SER A 8 -23.20 -0.03 -5.92
CA SER A 8 -22.51 -0.26 -7.22
C SER A 8 -22.69 -1.66 -7.77
N GLY A 9 -22.63 -2.65 -6.89
CA GLY A 9 -22.72 -4.05 -7.29
C GLY A 9 -24.11 -4.40 -7.79
N LEU A 10 -25.12 -3.59 -7.47
CA LEU A 10 -26.52 -3.77 -7.84
C LEU A 10 -26.96 -2.82 -8.97
N GLU A 11 -26.05 -2.06 -9.59
CA GLU A 11 -26.37 -1.24 -10.76
C GLU A 11 -26.58 -2.16 -11.98
N ASP A 12 -27.62 -1.90 -12.79
CA ASP A 12 -28.01 -2.65 -14.01
C ASP A 12 -26.96 -2.55 -15.13
N ARG A 13 -25.77 -3.11 -14.89
CA ARG A 13 -24.69 -3.28 -15.88
C ARG A 13 -24.46 -4.75 -16.25
N PHE A 14 -25.31 -5.62 -15.70
CA PHE A 14 -25.24 -7.07 -15.79
C PHE A 14 -26.37 -7.54 -16.71
N HIS A 15 -26.05 -7.86 -17.97
CA HIS A 15 -27.06 -8.18 -18.98
C HIS A 15 -27.05 -9.66 -19.40
N GLY A 16 -26.08 -10.45 -18.91
CA GLY A 16 -26.03 -11.90 -19.12
C GLY A 16 -26.49 -12.70 -17.90
N GLU A 17 -27.00 -13.92 -18.12
CA GLU A 17 -27.44 -14.85 -17.05
C GLU A 17 -26.32 -15.26 -16.07
N SER A 18 -25.05 -14.96 -16.39
CA SER A 18 -23.87 -15.31 -15.59
C SER A 18 -23.00 -14.10 -15.19
N ASP A 19 -23.51 -12.88 -15.36
CA ASP A 19 -22.79 -11.68 -14.98
C ASP A 19 -22.74 -11.55 -13.44
N VAL A 20 -21.54 -11.48 -12.87
CA VAL A 20 -21.37 -11.41 -11.41
C VAL A 20 -21.42 -9.95 -10.95
N PRO A 21 -22.33 -9.59 -10.03
CA PRO A 21 -22.33 -8.31 -9.31
C PRO A 21 -20.94 -7.94 -8.78
N ARG A 22 -20.26 -6.99 -9.43
CA ARG A 22 -18.92 -6.54 -9.05
C ARG A 22 -18.90 -5.09 -8.60
N VAL A 23 -18.18 -4.84 -7.51
CA VAL A 23 -17.92 -3.48 -7.02
C VAL A 23 -16.82 -2.87 -7.89
N SER A 24 -17.00 -1.63 -8.32
CA SER A 24 -15.94 -0.92 -9.04
C SER A 24 -14.66 -0.82 -8.21
N GLN A 25 -13.52 -1.12 -8.83
CA GLN A 25 -12.19 -1.02 -8.26
C GLN A 25 -11.90 0.37 -7.66
N TYR A 26 -12.44 1.44 -8.26
CA TYR A 26 -12.33 2.80 -7.72
C TYR A 26 -13.05 2.94 -6.37
N ARG A 27 -14.21 2.31 -6.20
CA ARG A 27 -14.99 2.35 -4.96
C ARG A 27 -14.32 1.48 -3.89
N LEU A 28 -13.80 0.32 -4.28
CA LEU A 28 -13.03 -0.57 -3.41
C LEU A 28 -11.77 0.13 -2.88
N ALA A 29 -10.97 0.72 -3.77
CA ALA A 29 -9.78 1.50 -3.41
C ALA A 29 -10.11 2.69 -2.50
N SER A 30 -11.19 3.42 -2.80
CA SER A 30 -11.65 4.54 -1.98
C SER A 30 -12.10 4.10 -0.58
N HIS A 31 -12.80 2.96 -0.48
CA HIS A 31 -13.21 2.41 0.81
C HIS A 31 -12.02 1.97 1.64
N LEU A 32 -11.08 1.20 1.05
CA LEU A 32 -9.87 0.77 1.73
C LEU A 32 -9.06 1.98 2.22
N SER A 33 -8.89 2.99 1.36
CA SER A 33 -8.18 4.23 1.69
C SER A 33 -8.81 4.92 2.91
N LEU A 34 -10.13 5.09 2.91
CA LEU A 34 -10.85 5.71 4.01
C LEU A 34 -10.71 4.90 5.31
N ALA A 35 -10.84 3.57 5.22
CA ALA A 35 -10.68 2.67 6.36
C ALA A 35 -9.27 2.79 6.97
N PHE A 36 -8.22 2.76 6.14
CA PHE A 36 -6.84 2.94 6.59
C PHE A 36 -6.60 4.29 7.24
N ILE A 37 -7.11 5.38 6.65
CA ILE A 37 -6.98 6.72 7.22
C ILE A 37 -7.65 6.80 8.59
N LEU A 38 -8.92 6.40 8.70
CA LEU A 38 -9.66 6.44 9.96
C LEU A 38 -9.01 5.57 11.03
N TYR A 39 -8.66 4.32 10.69
CA TYR A 39 -8.00 3.41 11.61
C TYR A 39 -6.66 3.97 12.10
N THR A 40 -5.84 4.52 11.19
CA THR A 40 -4.55 5.12 11.55
C THR A 40 -4.73 6.33 12.47
N LEU A 41 -5.74 7.18 12.23
CA LEU A 41 -6.02 8.34 13.08
C LEU A 41 -6.48 7.91 14.48
N PHE A 42 -7.38 6.93 14.59
CA PHE A 42 -7.81 6.43 15.89
C PHE A 42 -6.69 5.72 16.64
N LEU A 43 -5.93 4.85 15.95
CA LEU A 43 -4.79 4.18 16.54
C LEU A 43 -3.73 5.19 17.01
N TRP A 44 -3.40 6.19 16.20
CA TRP A 44 -2.47 7.24 16.58
C TRP A 44 -2.96 8.03 17.79
N SER A 45 -4.22 8.48 17.79
CA SER A 45 -4.83 9.19 18.92
C SER A 45 -4.77 8.37 20.21
N ALA A 46 -5.13 7.08 20.14
CA ALA A 46 -5.04 6.18 21.29
C ALA A 46 -3.60 6.02 21.79
N LEU A 47 -2.64 5.82 20.89
CA LEU A 47 -1.22 5.68 21.25
C LEU A 47 -0.64 6.96 21.86
N ASP A 48 -1.09 8.13 21.43
CA ASP A 48 -0.63 9.42 21.98
C ASP A 48 -1.08 9.59 23.44
N HIS A 49 -2.29 9.15 23.78
CA HIS A 49 -2.82 9.20 25.14
C HIS A 49 -2.28 8.07 26.03
N LEU A 50 -2.22 6.84 25.53
CA LEU A 50 -1.85 5.66 26.32
C LEU A 50 -0.34 5.50 26.46
N LEU A 51 0.42 5.94 25.45
CA LEU A 51 1.85 5.71 25.37
C LEU A 51 2.59 6.96 24.86
N PRO A 52 2.54 8.08 25.60
CA PRO A 52 3.08 9.36 25.17
C PRO A 52 4.54 9.29 24.71
N ALA A 53 4.88 10.14 23.73
CA ALA A 53 6.18 10.11 23.07
C ALA A 53 7.34 10.37 24.05
N GLN A 54 8.34 9.49 24.04
CA GLN A 54 9.57 9.67 24.81
C GLN A 54 10.38 10.84 24.20
N LYS A 55 10.63 11.87 25.00
CA LYS A 55 11.51 12.97 24.60
C LYS A 55 12.94 12.45 24.48
N LEU A 56 13.61 12.79 23.38
CA LEU A 56 15.03 12.51 23.24
C LEU A 56 15.81 13.44 24.18
N ALA A 57 16.73 12.89 24.98
CA ALA A 57 17.61 13.70 25.81
C ALA A 57 18.61 14.44 24.91
N GLY A 58 18.67 15.77 25.02
CA GLY A 58 19.57 16.62 24.23
C GLY A 58 19.01 17.07 22.88
N ALA A 59 19.88 17.67 22.05
CA ALA A 59 19.49 18.21 20.76
C ALA A 59 19.16 17.11 19.74
N ILE A 60 18.12 17.32 18.94
CA ILE A 60 17.76 16.41 17.84
C ILE A 60 18.88 16.44 16.79
N THR A 61 19.51 15.29 16.57
CA THR A 61 20.56 15.16 15.56
C THR A 61 20.00 15.27 14.14
N THR A 62 20.82 15.72 13.19
CA THR A 62 20.47 15.71 11.76
C THR A 62 20.09 14.31 11.28
N GLY A 63 20.75 13.27 11.81
CA GLY A 63 20.42 11.87 11.54
C GLY A 63 18.99 11.51 11.97
N ALA A 64 18.59 11.88 13.18
CA ALA A 64 17.24 11.64 13.69
C ALA A 64 16.16 12.39 12.88
N ARG A 65 16.45 13.63 12.45
CA ARG A 65 15.54 14.39 11.57
C ARG A 65 15.34 13.71 10.21
N ARG A 66 16.44 13.29 9.56
CA ARG A 66 16.35 12.59 8.27
C ARG A 66 15.68 11.22 8.40
N PHE A 67 15.93 10.51 9.49
CA PHE A 67 15.24 9.25 9.82
C PHE A 67 13.72 9.45 9.90
N ARG A 68 13.27 10.50 10.61
CA ARG A 68 11.84 10.83 10.70
C ARG A 68 11.22 11.11 9.33
N ILE A 69 11.92 11.85 8.46
CA ILE A 69 11.45 12.12 7.09
C ILE A 69 11.30 10.79 6.34
N LEU A 70 12.33 9.94 6.33
CA LEU A 70 12.26 8.64 5.65
C LEU A 70 11.16 7.74 6.23
N ALA A 71 10.94 7.73 7.54
CA ALA A 71 9.87 6.96 8.16
C ALA A 71 8.49 7.43 7.67
N HIS A 72 8.27 8.74 7.55
CA HIS A 72 7.04 9.28 6.98
C HIS A 72 6.92 9.00 5.47
N SER A 73 8.02 9.02 4.71
CA SER A 73 8.03 8.60 3.31
C SER A 73 7.67 7.12 3.15
N CYS A 74 8.24 6.24 3.96
CA CYS A 74 7.91 4.80 3.96
C CYS A 74 6.42 4.58 4.25
N LYS A 75 5.85 5.30 5.24
CA LYS A 75 4.41 5.28 5.51
C LYS A 75 3.59 5.63 4.27
N GLY A 76 4.00 6.65 3.51
CA GLY A 76 3.32 7.05 2.27
C GLY A 76 3.37 5.97 1.19
N VAL A 77 4.54 5.35 0.99
CA VAL A 77 4.70 4.27 -0.02
C VAL A 77 3.93 3.01 0.37
N VAL A 78 3.93 2.62 1.65
CA VAL A 78 3.12 1.49 2.15
C VAL A 78 1.63 1.76 1.95
N PHE A 79 1.17 2.98 2.24
CA PHE A 79 -0.22 3.37 1.96
C PHE A 79 -0.56 3.28 0.47
N MET A 80 0.31 3.79 -0.40
CA MET A 80 0.14 3.68 -1.85
C MET A 80 0.10 2.21 -2.32
N THR A 81 0.94 1.36 -1.74
CA THR A 81 0.97 -0.08 -2.02
C THR A 81 -0.36 -0.73 -1.65
N ALA A 82 -0.90 -0.43 -0.46
CA ALA A 82 -2.21 -0.92 -0.04
C ALA A 82 -3.34 -0.47 -0.98
N VAL A 83 -3.33 0.80 -1.41
CA VAL A 83 -4.30 1.33 -2.39
C VAL A 83 -4.17 0.62 -3.74
N SER A 84 -2.96 0.44 -4.27
CA SER A 84 -2.76 -0.31 -5.52
C SER A 84 -3.25 -1.77 -5.42
N GLY A 85 -3.12 -2.40 -4.24
CA GLY A 85 -3.65 -3.75 -3.98
C GLY A 85 -5.18 -3.81 -4.07
N ALA A 86 -5.89 -2.73 -3.72
CA ALA A 86 -7.34 -2.66 -3.92
C ALA A 86 -7.73 -2.60 -5.41
N PHE A 87 -6.91 -1.97 -6.25
CA PHE A 87 -7.11 -2.03 -7.71
C PHE A 87 -6.86 -3.44 -8.24
N VAL A 88 -5.80 -4.12 -7.76
CA VAL A 88 -5.53 -5.51 -8.12
C VAL A 88 -6.71 -6.41 -7.77
N ALA A 89 -7.23 -6.30 -6.55
CA ALA A 89 -8.38 -7.07 -6.10
C ALA A 89 -9.67 -6.72 -6.87
N GLY A 90 -9.90 -5.43 -7.17
CA GLY A 90 -11.12 -5.00 -7.87
C GLY A 90 -11.16 -5.36 -9.36
N LEU A 91 -10.01 -5.65 -9.96
CA LEU A 91 -9.89 -6.08 -11.37
C LEU A 91 -9.61 -7.58 -11.53
N ASP A 92 -9.55 -8.34 -10.43
CA ASP A 92 -9.03 -9.71 -10.41
C ASP A 92 -7.65 -9.85 -11.06
N ALA A 93 -6.86 -8.77 -11.04
CA ALA A 93 -5.59 -8.66 -11.73
C ALA A 93 -4.52 -9.61 -11.16
N GLY A 94 -4.72 -10.09 -9.93
CA GLY A 94 -3.88 -11.10 -9.31
C GLY A 94 -3.82 -12.41 -10.09
N LEU A 95 -4.82 -12.70 -10.94
CA LEU A 95 -4.94 -13.95 -11.70
C LEU A 95 -4.26 -13.89 -13.08
N VAL A 96 -3.81 -12.70 -13.53
CA VAL A 96 -3.31 -12.49 -14.89
C VAL A 96 -1.94 -13.14 -15.07
N TYR A 97 -0.95 -12.75 -14.26
CA TYR A 97 0.36 -13.39 -14.23
C TYR A 97 0.61 -14.03 -12.87
N ASN A 98 0.85 -15.34 -12.85
CA ASN A 98 1.01 -16.13 -11.61
C ASN A 98 2.46 -16.51 -11.28
N SER A 99 3.43 -16.06 -12.08
CA SER A 99 4.86 -16.17 -11.78
C SER A 99 5.37 -14.93 -11.03
N PHE A 100 6.48 -15.07 -10.30
CA PHE A 100 7.22 -13.97 -9.68
C PHE A 100 8.72 -14.34 -9.63
N PRO A 101 9.68 -13.41 -9.82
CA PRO A 101 9.52 -11.96 -9.97
C PRO A 101 9.12 -11.52 -11.38
N LYS A 102 9.30 -12.36 -12.39
CA LYS A 102 8.84 -12.11 -13.76
C LYS A 102 7.33 -12.28 -13.90
N MET A 103 6.75 -11.66 -14.92
CA MET A 103 5.37 -11.83 -15.37
C MET A 103 5.38 -12.73 -16.61
N ALA A 104 5.12 -14.02 -16.40
CA ALA A 104 5.48 -15.13 -17.29
C ALA A 104 6.99 -15.08 -17.62
N ASP A 105 7.34 -15.09 -18.89
CA ASP A 105 8.74 -15.08 -19.35
C ASP A 105 9.36 -13.67 -19.38
N LYS A 106 8.56 -12.63 -19.10
CA LYS A 106 8.94 -11.22 -19.28
C LYS A 106 9.05 -10.47 -17.96
N TRP A 107 9.93 -9.47 -17.90
CA TRP A 107 10.00 -8.54 -16.78
C TRP A 107 8.94 -7.44 -16.87
N VAL A 108 8.66 -6.98 -18.09
CA VAL A 108 7.60 -6.02 -18.41
C VAL A 108 6.76 -6.67 -19.51
N PRO A 109 5.46 -6.94 -19.26
CA PRO A 109 4.56 -7.45 -20.29
C PRO A 109 4.35 -6.46 -21.44
N ASP A 110 4.00 -6.94 -22.63
CA ASP A 110 3.81 -6.07 -23.80
C ASP A 110 2.48 -5.30 -23.75
N ASP A 111 1.51 -5.83 -23.01
CA ASP A 111 0.14 -5.34 -22.93
C ASP A 111 -0.06 -4.24 -21.86
N ILE A 112 1.00 -3.73 -21.24
CA ILE A 112 0.94 -2.67 -20.20
C ILE A 112 0.34 -1.34 -20.68
N LEU A 113 0.26 -1.10 -21.99
CA LEU A 113 -0.30 0.11 -22.60
C LEU A 113 -1.42 -0.21 -23.61
N ALA A 114 -2.07 -1.37 -23.47
CA ALA A 114 -3.10 -1.83 -24.39
C ALA A 114 -4.36 -0.92 -24.46
N LEU A 115 -4.69 -0.20 -23.38
CA LEU A 115 -5.85 0.67 -23.33
C LEU A 115 -5.54 2.09 -23.83
N SER A 116 -6.52 2.71 -24.48
CA SER A 116 -6.50 4.12 -24.90
C SER A 116 -7.59 4.93 -24.19
N PRO A 117 -7.29 6.17 -23.74
CA PRO A 117 -5.96 6.81 -23.70
C PRO A 117 -5.01 6.13 -22.69
N PRO A 118 -3.67 6.32 -22.81
CA PRO A 118 -2.66 5.61 -22.01
C PRO A 118 -2.86 5.68 -20.50
N VAL A 119 -3.41 6.79 -19.99
CA VAL A 119 -3.68 7.00 -18.55
C VAL A 119 -4.63 5.96 -17.95
N ARG A 120 -5.53 5.38 -18.75
CA ARG A 120 -6.47 4.34 -18.29
C ARG A 120 -5.76 3.06 -17.87
N ASN A 121 -4.57 2.78 -18.42
CA ASN A 121 -3.84 1.56 -18.06
C ASN A 121 -3.47 1.54 -16.58
N ILE A 122 -3.19 2.70 -15.97
CA ILE A 122 -2.76 2.80 -14.57
C ILE A 122 -3.82 2.26 -13.59
N THR A 123 -5.11 2.33 -13.95
CA THR A 123 -6.22 2.00 -13.04
C THR A 123 -7.21 0.96 -13.58
N GLU A 124 -7.17 0.65 -14.88
CA GLU A 124 -8.17 -0.20 -15.54
C GLU A 124 -7.55 -1.36 -16.33
N ASN A 125 -6.25 -1.32 -16.62
CA ASN A 125 -5.56 -2.45 -17.27
C ASN A 125 -5.07 -3.42 -16.17
N PRO A 126 -5.61 -4.66 -16.11
CA PRO A 126 -5.22 -5.63 -15.08
C PRO A 126 -3.71 -5.90 -15.08
N THR A 127 -3.07 -6.00 -16.25
CA THR A 127 -1.63 -6.25 -16.36
C THR A 127 -0.82 -5.12 -15.76
N THR A 128 -1.13 -3.88 -16.11
CA THR A 128 -0.43 -2.69 -15.61
C THR A 128 -0.63 -2.51 -14.11
N VAL A 129 -1.87 -2.68 -13.64
CA VAL A 129 -2.20 -2.60 -12.20
C VAL A 129 -1.46 -3.67 -11.40
N GLN A 130 -1.39 -4.91 -11.90
CA GLN A 130 -0.63 -5.97 -11.26
C GLN A 130 0.88 -5.67 -11.27
N PHE A 131 1.43 -5.18 -12.38
CA PHE A 131 2.83 -4.77 -12.50
C PHE A 131 3.17 -3.66 -11.50
N ASP A 132 2.41 -2.57 -11.49
CA ASP A 132 2.62 -1.42 -10.60
C ASP A 132 2.56 -1.84 -9.13
N HIS A 133 1.59 -2.69 -8.77
CA HIS A 133 1.47 -3.23 -7.41
C HIS A 133 2.70 -4.04 -6.99
N ARG A 134 3.23 -4.90 -7.87
CA ARG A 134 4.44 -5.71 -7.60
C ARG A 134 5.67 -4.82 -7.38
N ILE A 135 5.82 -3.77 -8.19
CA ILE A 135 6.91 -2.79 -8.04
C ILE A 135 6.77 -2.03 -6.73
N LEU A 136 5.56 -1.57 -6.38
CA LEU A 136 5.29 -0.87 -5.12
C LEU A 136 5.54 -1.77 -3.90
N GLY A 137 5.13 -3.04 -3.95
CA GLY A 137 5.37 -4.02 -2.89
C GLY A 137 6.86 -4.27 -2.67
N THR A 138 7.60 -4.53 -3.75
CA THR A 138 9.06 -4.73 -3.68
C THR A 138 9.78 -3.48 -3.17
N THR A 139 9.34 -2.29 -3.63
CA THR A 139 9.89 -1.01 -3.18
C THR A 139 9.61 -0.78 -1.69
N SER A 140 8.40 -1.10 -1.21
CA SER A 140 8.04 -1.02 0.22
C SER A 140 8.93 -1.91 1.08
N LEU A 141 9.15 -3.16 0.66
CA LEU A 141 10.01 -4.11 1.36
C LEU A 141 11.45 -3.58 1.48
N VAL A 142 12.02 -3.09 0.38
CA VAL A 142 13.39 -2.55 0.35
C VAL A 142 13.49 -1.28 1.20
N LEU A 143 12.54 -0.35 1.09
CA LEU A 143 12.55 0.91 1.84
C LEU A 143 12.43 0.67 3.35
N VAL A 144 11.50 -0.18 3.78
CA VAL A 144 11.31 -0.49 5.20
C VAL A 144 12.52 -1.24 5.76
N THR A 145 13.08 -2.20 5.03
CA THR A 145 14.31 -2.89 5.43
C THR A 145 15.48 -1.91 5.55
N SER A 146 15.63 -0.99 4.60
CA SER A 146 16.67 0.05 4.62
C SER A 146 16.49 1.01 5.81
N LEU A 147 15.25 1.40 6.10
CA LEU A 147 14.91 2.22 7.27
C LEU A 147 15.30 1.50 8.57
N TRP A 148 15.01 0.20 8.69
CA TRP A 148 15.38 -0.59 9.86
C TRP A 148 16.89 -0.72 10.04
N LEU A 149 17.63 -1.04 8.98
CA LEU A 149 19.09 -1.08 9.02
C LEU A 149 19.67 0.28 9.42
N TRP A 150 19.11 1.37 8.88
CA TRP A 150 19.57 2.71 9.22
C TRP A 150 19.22 3.11 10.65
N SER A 151 18.09 2.64 11.19
CA SER A 151 17.70 2.89 12.58
C SER A 151 18.81 2.48 13.54
N ARG A 152 19.56 1.40 13.27
CA ARG A 152 20.67 0.90 14.10
C ARG A 152 21.87 1.86 14.19
N ARG A 153 21.98 2.81 13.26
CA ARG A 153 23.09 3.79 13.18
C ARG A 153 22.69 5.18 13.70
N VAL A 154 21.44 5.39 14.08
CA VAL A 154 20.92 6.69 14.52
C VAL A 154 20.51 6.61 15.99
N LYS A 155 20.82 7.65 16.77
CA LYS A 155 20.34 7.78 18.15
C LYS A 155 18.84 8.05 18.14
N LEU A 156 18.05 7.05 18.50
CA LEU A 156 16.59 7.11 18.58
C LEU A 156 16.10 6.63 19.95
N PRO A 157 14.87 6.97 20.38
CA PRO A 157 14.29 6.38 21.59
C PRO A 157 14.13 4.86 21.44
N PRO A 158 14.25 4.06 22.52
CA PRO A 158 14.17 2.60 22.45
C PRO A 158 12.92 2.09 21.71
N ARG A 159 11.77 2.72 21.96
CA ARG A 159 10.49 2.37 21.31
C ARG A 159 10.51 2.56 19.79
N ALA A 160 11.31 3.49 19.26
CA ALA A 160 11.45 3.68 17.83
C ALA A 160 12.23 2.53 17.16
N HIS A 161 13.23 1.96 17.84
CA HIS A 161 13.93 0.77 17.35
C HIS A 161 13.02 -0.46 17.37
N THR A 162 12.22 -0.62 18.41
CA THR A 162 11.20 -1.68 18.48
C THR A 162 10.20 -1.53 17.34
N ALA A 163 9.66 -0.33 17.12
CA ALA A 163 8.74 -0.07 16.02
C ALA A 163 9.36 -0.39 14.65
N ALA A 164 10.60 0.06 14.38
CA ALA A 164 11.29 -0.26 13.13
C ALA A 164 11.47 -1.77 12.93
N THR A 165 11.74 -2.52 14.01
CA THR A 165 11.89 -3.98 13.95
C THR A 165 10.56 -4.68 13.69
N VAL A 166 9.51 -4.30 14.41
CA VAL A 166 8.16 -4.87 14.25
C VAL A 166 7.61 -4.59 12.85
N VAL A 167 7.73 -3.35 12.36
CA VAL A 167 7.27 -2.99 11.01
C VAL A 167 8.02 -3.78 9.93
N THR A 168 9.33 -3.99 10.10
CA THR A 168 10.11 -4.81 9.16
C THR A 168 9.64 -6.26 9.18
N ALA A 169 9.42 -6.85 10.36
CA ALA A 169 8.88 -8.20 10.47
C ALA A 169 7.51 -8.33 9.80
N MET A 170 6.61 -7.36 9.99
CA MET A 170 5.30 -7.35 9.34
C MET A 170 5.40 -7.30 7.81
N VAL A 171 6.28 -6.46 7.26
CA VAL A 171 6.43 -6.31 5.81
C VAL A 171 7.06 -7.56 5.16
N TRP A 172 7.90 -8.30 5.89
CA TRP A 172 8.43 -9.59 5.40
C TRP A 172 7.42 -10.75 5.51
N LEU A 173 6.38 -10.62 6.33
CA LEU A 173 5.32 -11.63 6.50
C LEU A 173 4.14 -11.45 5.53
N GLN A 174 3.97 -10.23 4.99
CA GLN A 174 2.90 -9.85 4.08
C GLN A 174 3.12 -10.40 2.67
#